data_AF-A0A660VMY9-F1
#
_entry.id   AF-A0A660VMY9-F1
#
_cell.length_a   1.000
_cell.length_b   1.000
_cell.length_c   1.000
_cell.angle_alpha   90.00
_cell.angle_beta   90.00
_cell.angle_gamma   90.00
#
_symmetry.space_group_name_H-M   'P 1'
#
loop_
_entity.id
_entity.type
_entity.pdbx_description
1 polymer ?
#
loop_
_entity_poly.entity_id
_entity_poly.type
_entity_poly.pdbx_seq_one_letter_code
_entity_poly.pdbx_strand_id
1 'polypeptide(L)'
;MSTSSTRFSVRLACSLALTALVIAAPRTSAQCFGPDQLDIGACCQPTLPHLPPFPAGTPPGLGICWDDCSVLGTQNLRVLWSPPSQVTCGQYISQLSVFDSGTGVTLLSGTLVLDYTRTWEEIDTTGAVSQVWRFAAKVDLSAVAGTPPAPCVTPSCIAPIGPYSTAFYYGYVDYAMCDPTVPWDTVLVLYHNCDKFIHRPGLSNKPGSFHPDGSYGIVAPHSTVQPFVPMNMIATGGPLVGEATRNVGSSSGPPSMCTVEDAVVSGSMTKLGAGCICAFTTTPNQQTVRELKGVTACSNAAGLPGSFTSVDVGFPAFPWLHLVATSIGSWTSPAVYPGKEQCWVDEGVFAIDDPCTGDFAEIKYGGSTRAGWTAVLPIPITVDDFTDLADNYSAPLFGPYPGPFVGSVMPTDHLLYVNEP
;
A
#
# COMPACT_ATOMS: atom_id res chain seq x y z
N MET A 1 -77.61 -46.89 -19.16
CA MET A 1 -76.64 -47.19 -18.08
C MET A 1 -76.02 -45.85 -17.70
N SER A 2 -76.53 -45.18 -16.66
CA SER A 2 -75.96 -45.14 -15.30
C SER A 2 -74.51 -44.61 -15.34
N THR A 3 -74.15 -43.41 -14.88
CA THR A 3 -74.35 -42.80 -13.55
C THR A 3 -74.22 -41.25 -13.62
N SER A 4 -75.08 -40.50 -12.91
CA SER A 4 -74.79 -39.72 -11.67
C SER A 4 -73.90 -38.47 -11.88
N SER A 5 -74.45 -37.25 -11.96
CA SER A 5 -74.96 -36.38 -10.87
C SER A 5 -73.88 -35.76 -9.97
N THR A 6 -73.61 -34.46 -10.18
CA THR A 6 -73.56 -33.49 -9.08
C THR A 6 -73.97 -32.09 -9.56
N ARG A 7 -74.69 -31.41 -8.69
CA ARG A 7 -75.55 -30.25 -8.91
C ARG A 7 -75.07 -29.12 -7.98
N PHE A 8 -75.30 -27.88 -8.43
CA PHE A 8 -75.51 -26.64 -7.65
C PHE A 8 -74.28 -26.02 -6.94
N SER A 9 -73.79 -24.85 -7.38
CA SER A 9 -74.30 -23.47 -7.18
C SER A 9 -73.78 -22.83 -5.88
N VAL A 10 -73.07 -21.71 -6.01
CA VAL A 10 -73.43 -20.36 -5.50
C VAL A 10 -72.18 -19.46 -5.48
N ARG A 11 -72.41 -18.22 -5.91
CA ARG A 11 -71.51 -17.07 -6.03
C ARG A 11 -70.83 -16.70 -4.71
N LEU A 12 -69.58 -16.23 -4.75
CA LEU A 12 -69.22 -14.97 -4.09
C LEU A 12 -67.88 -14.43 -4.62
N ALA A 13 -67.94 -13.22 -5.17
CA ALA A 13 -66.78 -12.39 -5.41
C ALA A 13 -66.18 -11.97 -4.06
N CYS A 14 -64.87 -12.15 -3.91
CA CYS A 14 -64.09 -11.44 -2.92
C CYS A 14 -62.77 -11.03 -3.55
N SER A 15 -62.83 -9.90 -4.26
CA SER A 15 -61.69 -9.04 -4.52
C SER A 15 -61.11 -8.61 -3.18
N LEU A 16 -60.02 -9.23 -2.73
CA LEU A 16 -59.14 -8.59 -1.76
C LEU A 16 -57.76 -8.46 -2.39
N ALA A 17 -57.42 -7.19 -2.63
CA ALA A 17 -56.14 -6.71 -3.07
C ALA A 17 -55.03 -7.33 -2.21
N LEU A 18 -54.21 -8.16 -2.85
CA LEU A 18 -52.87 -8.45 -2.35
C LEU A 18 -52.03 -7.21 -2.68
N THR A 19 -52.21 -6.20 -1.82
CA THR A 19 -51.40 -4.99 -1.79
C THR A 19 -49.97 -5.44 -1.60
N ALA A 20 -49.20 -5.45 -2.69
CA ALA A 20 -47.77 -5.55 -2.67
C ALA A 20 -47.23 -4.32 -1.92
N LEU A 21 -47.20 -4.40 -0.59
CA LEU A 21 -46.20 -3.68 0.19
C LEU A 21 -44.86 -4.29 -0.20
N VAL A 22 -44.35 -3.88 -1.36
CA VAL A 22 -42.92 -3.70 -1.51
C VAL A 22 -42.59 -2.64 -0.48
N ILE A 23 -42.24 -3.09 0.72
CA ILE A 23 -41.53 -2.28 1.69
C ILE A 23 -40.31 -1.81 0.89
N ALA A 24 -40.38 -0.57 0.43
CA ALA A 24 -39.19 0.17 0.08
C ALA A 24 -38.40 0.21 1.38
N ALA A 25 -37.57 -0.81 1.58
CA ALA A 25 -36.50 -0.73 2.56
C ALA A 25 -35.84 0.62 2.26
N PRO A 26 -35.70 1.50 3.26
CA PRO A 26 -34.91 2.70 3.04
C PRO A 26 -33.63 2.23 2.39
N ARG A 27 -33.29 2.80 1.22
CA ARG A 27 -31.93 2.67 0.70
C ARG A 27 -31.09 3.20 1.83
N THR A 28 -30.49 2.30 2.60
CA THR A 28 -29.43 2.63 3.53
C THR A 28 -28.37 3.24 2.65
N SER A 29 -28.39 4.57 2.53
CA SER A 29 -27.28 5.36 2.04
C SER A 29 -26.05 4.79 2.72
N ALA A 30 -25.15 4.29 1.89
CA ALA A 30 -24.12 3.36 2.27
C ALA A 30 -23.34 3.82 3.51
N GLN A 31 -23.04 2.86 4.38
CA GLN A 31 -22.10 3.03 5.50
C GLN A 31 -20.64 3.20 5.01
N CYS A 32 -20.41 3.53 3.74
CA CYS A 32 -19.08 3.70 3.18
C CYS A 32 -18.41 5.00 3.65
N PHE A 33 -19.20 6.02 4.00
CA PHE A 33 -18.69 7.24 4.61
C PHE A 33 -18.64 7.06 6.12
N GLY A 34 -17.43 6.92 6.64
CA GLY A 34 -17.23 6.86 8.07
C GLY A 34 -15.75 6.94 8.40
N PRO A 35 -15.38 7.63 9.49
CA PRO A 35 -14.03 7.52 10.01
C PRO A 35 -13.75 6.06 10.37
N ASP A 36 -12.52 5.63 10.14
CA ASP A 36 -12.03 4.31 10.52
C ASP A 36 -11.90 4.12 12.04
N GLN A 37 -12.24 5.15 12.84
CA GLN A 37 -12.19 5.17 14.31
C GLN A 37 -10.79 5.04 14.90
N LEU A 38 -9.75 5.20 14.09
CA LEU A 38 -8.38 5.14 14.55
C LEU A 38 -7.90 6.49 15.08
N ASP A 39 -8.47 7.58 14.58
CA ASP A 39 -8.24 8.95 15.01
C ASP A 39 -9.06 9.38 16.24
N ILE A 40 -9.96 8.50 16.73
CA ILE A 40 -10.87 8.80 17.84
C ILE A 40 -10.38 8.10 19.11
N GLY A 41 -9.83 8.88 20.04
CA GLY A 41 -9.54 8.41 21.39
C GLY A 41 -8.44 9.22 22.09
N ALA A 42 -8.09 8.78 23.29
CA ALA A 42 -6.93 9.33 23.99
C ALA A 42 -5.66 8.61 23.53
N CYS A 43 -4.54 9.32 23.58
CA CYS A 43 -3.21 8.80 23.29
C CYS A 43 -2.96 7.44 23.94
N CYS A 44 -2.39 6.53 23.17
CA CYS A 44 -1.96 5.21 23.63
C CYS A 44 -3.10 4.31 24.13
N GLN A 45 -4.37 4.68 23.92
CA GLN A 45 -5.50 3.84 24.28
C GLN A 45 -5.82 2.84 23.17
N PRO A 46 -6.36 1.66 23.53
CA PRO A 46 -6.89 0.75 22.53
C PRO A 46 -8.14 1.34 21.88
N THR A 47 -8.27 1.13 20.57
CA THR A 47 -9.45 1.44 19.75
C THR A 47 -9.76 0.26 18.84
N LEU A 48 -11.02 0.16 18.38
CA LEU A 48 -11.44 -0.84 17.42
C LEU A 48 -11.62 -0.16 16.06
N PRO A 49 -10.81 -0.51 15.05
CA PRO A 49 -10.95 0.09 13.73
C PRO A 49 -12.31 -0.31 13.11
N HIS A 50 -12.96 0.65 12.49
CA HIS A 50 -14.18 0.46 11.71
C HIS A 50 -13.83 0.35 10.22
N LEU A 51 -13.42 -0.86 9.81
CA LEU A 51 -13.03 -1.14 8.43
C LEU A 51 -14.06 -2.07 7.76
N PRO A 52 -14.42 -1.83 6.49
CA PRO A 52 -15.28 -2.74 5.75
C PRO A 52 -14.55 -4.05 5.43
N PRO A 53 -15.28 -5.13 5.09
CA PRO A 53 -14.67 -6.29 4.47
C PRO A 53 -14.16 -5.93 3.06
N PHE A 54 -12.85 -6.09 2.84
CA PHE A 54 -12.24 -5.82 1.54
C PHE A 54 -12.40 -7.02 0.59
N PRO A 55 -12.82 -6.82 -0.67
CA PRO A 55 -12.99 -7.91 -1.62
C PRO A 55 -11.66 -8.39 -2.22
N ALA A 56 -11.76 -9.45 -3.03
CA ALA A 56 -10.72 -9.81 -3.99
C ALA A 56 -10.57 -8.74 -5.08
N GLY A 57 -9.36 -8.58 -5.61
CA GLY A 57 -9.10 -7.76 -6.80
C GLY A 57 -8.71 -8.63 -8.00
N THR A 58 -9.16 -8.27 -9.20
CA THR A 58 -8.68 -8.87 -10.47
C THR A 58 -8.46 -7.84 -11.58
N PRO A 59 -7.71 -6.75 -11.33
CA PRO A 59 -7.50 -5.74 -12.34
C PRO A 59 -6.52 -6.21 -13.44
N PRO A 60 -6.66 -5.68 -14.67
CA PRO A 60 -5.57 -5.75 -15.65
C PRO A 60 -4.39 -4.92 -15.14
N GLY A 61 -3.16 -5.31 -15.45
CA GLY A 61 -1.95 -4.68 -14.92
C GLY A 61 -0.83 -4.55 -15.94
N LEU A 62 0.28 -3.96 -15.49
CA LEU A 62 1.49 -3.73 -16.26
C LEU A 62 2.70 -4.15 -15.43
N GLY A 63 3.52 -5.01 -16.01
CA GLY A 63 4.88 -5.30 -15.56
C GLY A 63 5.85 -4.32 -16.19
N ILE A 64 6.82 -3.85 -15.42
CA ILE A 64 7.78 -2.83 -15.85
C ILE A 64 9.17 -3.26 -15.40
N CYS A 65 10.15 -3.12 -16.27
CA CYS A 65 11.56 -3.26 -15.91
C CYS A 65 12.29 -1.96 -16.22
N TRP A 66 13.22 -1.63 -15.33
CA TRP A 66 14.19 -0.59 -15.55
C TRP A 66 15.58 -1.19 -15.61
N ASP A 67 16.44 -0.52 -16.37
CA ASP A 67 17.88 -0.73 -16.41
C ASP A 67 18.53 0.65 -16.43
N ASP A 68 19.51 0.89 -15.55
CA ASP A 68 20.07 2.23 -15.29
C ASP A 68 18.96 3.29 -15.06
N CYS A 69 17.94 2.91 -14.28
CA CYS A 69 16.76 3.73 -13.99
C CYS A 69 15.95 4.19 -15.22
N SER A 70 16.23 3.65 -16.39
CA SER A 70 15.50 3.90 -17.65
C SER A 70 14.58 2.73 -17.94
N VAL A 71 13.36 3.00 -18.42
CA VAL A 71 12.40 1.95 -18.75
C VAL A 71 12.99 1.10 -19.89
N LEU A 72 13.32 -0.15 -19.59
CA LEU A 72 13.84 -1.11 -20.57
C LEU A 72 12.70 -1.76 -21.35
N GLY A 73 11.56 -2.01 -20.69
CA GLY A 73 10.42 -2.66 -21.30
C GLY A 73 9.22 -2.78 -20.37
N THR A 74 8.11 -3.22 -20.95
CA THR A 74 6.84 -3.44 -20.25
C THR A 74 6.15 -4.71 -20.75
N GLN A 75 5.33 -5.32 -19.89
CA GLN A 75 4.50 -6.49 -20.23
C GLN A 75 3.08 -6.33 -19.69
N ASN A 76 2.07 -6.61 -20.50
CA ASN A 76 0.68 -6.58 -20.02
C ASN A 76 0.39 -7.79 -19.11
N LEU A 77 -0.19 -7.52 -17.94
CA LEU A 77 -0.47 -8.51 -16.91
C LEU A 77 -1.97 -8.57 -16.61
N ARG A 78 -2.35 -9.64 -15.92
CA ARG A 78 -3.54 -9.66 -15.07
C ARG A 78 -3.08 -9.97 -13.66
N VAL A 79 -3.54 -9.19 -12.69
CA VAL A 79 -3.21 -9.42 -11.28
C VAL A 79 -4.45 -9.90 -10.56
N LEU A 80 -4.30 -10.86 -9.66
CA LEU A 80 -5.37 -11.41 -8.84
C LEU A 80 -4.91 -11.46 -7.40
N TRP A 81 -5.73 -10.96 -6.47
CA TRP A 81 -5.53 -11.25 -5.06
C TRP A 81 -6.83 -11.65 -4.37
N SER A 82 -6.74 -12.53 -3.38
CA SER A 82 -7.90 -12.99 -2.60
C SER A 82 -8.45 -11.87 -1.70
N PRO A 83 -9.67 -12.01 -1.14
CA PRO A 83 -10.14 -11.10 -0.10
C PRO A 83 -9.13 -11.10 1.07
N PRO A 84 -8.64 -9.93 1.53
CA PRO A 84 -7.73 -9.85 2.65
C PRO A 84 -8.36 -10.37 3.94
N SER A 85 -7.61 -11.15 4.71
CA SER A 85 -7.99 -11.58 6.06
C SER A 85 -7.11 -10.91 7.09
N GLN A 86 -7.72 -10.32 8.12
CA GLN A 86 -7.01 -9.67 9.21
C GLN A 86 -6.18 -10.69 10.01
N VAL A 87 -4.92 -10.35 10.29
CA VAL A 87 -4.00 -11.17 11.12
C VAL A 87 -3.74 -10.51 12.47
N THR A 88 -3.51 -9.19 12.46
CA THR A 88 -3.37 -8.34 13.65
C THR A 88 -4.08 -7.00 13.40
N CYS A 89 -3.98 -6.07 14.35
CA CYS A 89 -4.51 -4.73 14.14
C CYS A 89 -3.81 -4.13 12.91
N GLY A 90 -4.61 -3.63 11.97
CA GLY A 90 -4.09 -2.96 10.78
C GLY A 90 -3.41 -3.89 9.77
N GLN A 91 -2.96 -5.09 10.15
CA GLN A 91 -2.33 -6.03 9.22
C GLN A 91 -3.29 -7.08 8.69
N TYR A 92 -3.26 -7.25 7.37
CA TYR A 92 -4.03 -8.23 6.63
C TYR A 92 -3.11 -9.06 5.75
N ILE A 93 -3.57 -10.27 5.40
CA ILE A 93 -2.91 -11.12 4.41
C ILE A 93 -3.87 -11.45 3.27
N SER A 94 -3.32 -11.53 2.06
CA SER A 94 -4.03 -11.95 0.85
C SER A 94 -3.12 -12.81 -0.02
N GLN A 95 -3.69 -13.74 -0.80
CA GLN A 95 -2.92 -14.52 -1.77
C GLN A 95 -2.86 -13.78 -3.10
N LEU A 96 -1.67 -13.40 -3.55
CA LEU A 96 -1.41 -12.69 -4.80
C LEU A 96 -0.94 -13.66 -5.89
N SER A 97 -1.47 -13.50 -7.10
CA SER A 97 -1.05 -14.19 -8.31
C SER A 97 -0.97 -13.22 -9.48
N VAL A 98 0.13 -13.29 -10.22
CA VAL A 98 0.42 -12.46 -11.39
C VAL A 98 0.40 -13.34 -12.62
N PHE A 99 -0.39 -12.97 -13.62
CA PHE A 99 -0.56 -13.73 -14.85
C PHE A 99 -0.08 -12.91 -16.04
N ASP A 100 0.47 -13.61 -17.03
CA ASP A 100 0.62 -13.03 -18.36
C ASP A 100 -0.76 -12.84 -18.99
N SER A 101 -1.06 -11.62 -19.43
CA SER A 101 -2.40 -11.29 -19.94
C SER A 101 -2.74 -11.98 -21.27
N GLY A 102 -1.74 -12.29 -22.10
CA GLY A 102 -1.94 -12.89 -23.42
C GLY A 102 -2.18 -14.39 -23.37
N THR A 103 -1.43 -15.09 -22.52
CA THR A 103 -1.46 -16.56 -22.41
C THR A 103 -2.30 -17.05 -21.22
N GLY A 104 -2.52 -16.20 -20.21
CA GLY A 104 -3.22 -16.57 -18.97
C GLY A 104 -2.38 -17.44 -18.02
N VAL A 105 -1.10 -17.67 -18.31
CA VAL A 105 -0.19 -18.46 -17.47
C VAL A 105 0.20 -17.66 -16.23
N THR A 106 0.21 -18.31 -15.06
CA THR A 106 0.72 -17.72 -13.83
C THR A 106 2.23 -17.56 -13.90
N LEU A 107 2.70 -16.33 -13.76
CA LEU A 107 4.10 -15.95 -13.75
C LEU A 107 4.68 -16.00 -12.34
N LEU A 108 4.01 -15.32 -11.41
CA LEU A 108 4.44 -15.17 -10.02
C LEU A 108 3.27 -15.41 -9.05
N SER A 109 3.58 -15.87 -7.85
CA SER A 109 2.61 -15.98 -6.76
C SER A 109 3.27 -15.78 -5.40
N GLY A 110 2.53 -15.25 -4.43
CA GLY A 110 3.02 -15.02 -3.07
C GLY A 110 1.92 -14.63 -2.10
N THR A 111 2.26 -14.53 -0.81
CA THR A 111 1.35 -13.98 0.21
C THR A 111 1.63 -12.49 0.36
N LEU A 112 0.65 -11.68 -0.03
CA LEU A 112 0.63 -10.24 0.13
C LEU A 112 0.29 -9.91 1.59
N VAL A 113 1.19 -9.18 2.25
CA VAL A 113 0.95 -8.56 3.56
C VAL A 113 0.56 -7.11 3.31
N LEU A 114 -0.53 -6.69 3.94
CA LEU A 114 -1.14 -5.38 3.79
C LEU A 114 -1.23 -4.72 5.16
N ASP A 115 -0.49 -3.64 5.36
CA ASP A 115 -0.55 -2.82 6.58
C ASP A 115 -1.40 -1.58 6.29
N TYR A 116 -2.59 -1.52 6.88
CA TYR A 116 -3.55 -0.43 6.72
C TYR A 116 -2.95 0.89 7.19
N THR A 117 -2.98 1.91 6.35
CA THR A 117 -2.41 3.23 6.69
C THR A 117 -3.51 4.21 7.09
N ARG A 118 -4.48 4.47 6.21
CA ARG A 118 -5.57 5.44 6.45
C ARG A 118 -6.72 5.28 5.47
N THR A 119 -7.75 6.11 5.68
CA THR A 119 -8.87 6.30 4.75
C THR A 119 -9.16 7.78 4.49
N TRP A 120 -9.71 8.10 3.31
CA TRP A 120 -10.15 9.45 2.94
C TRP A 120 -11.30 9.41 1.93
N GLU A 121 -11.96 10.55 1.72
CA GLU A 121 -12.94 10.71 0.65
C GLU A 121 -12.28 11.27 -0.60
N GLU A 122 -12.60 10.75 -1.78
CA GLU A 122 -12.21 11.31 -3.07
C GLU A 122 -13.42 11.76 -3.87
N ILE A 123 -13.25 12.84 -4.62
CA ILE A 123 -14.27 13.37 -5.53
C ILE A 123 -13.77 13.24 -6.97
N ASP A 124 -14.50 12.48 -7.77
CA ASP A 124 -14.19 12.27 -9.19
C ASP A 124 -14.53 13.50 -10.06
N THR A 125 -14.20 13.44 -11.35
CA THR A 125 -14.48 14.55 -12.28
C THR A 125 -15.96 14.82 -12.55
N THR A 126 -16.85 13.92 -12.15
CA THR A 126 -18.31 14.07 -12.25
C THR A 126 -18.93 14.58 -10.95
N GLY A 127 -18.15 14.68 -9.87
CA GLY A 127 -18.59 15.04 -8.53
C GLY A 127 -19.10 13.84 -7.71
N ALA A 128 -18.92 12.61 -8.19
CA ALA A 128 -19.21 11.42 -7.41
C ALA A 128 -18.13 11.25 -6.33
N VAL A 129 -18.57 10.90 -5.12
CA VAL A 129 -17.67 10.74 -3.97
C VAL A 129 -17.43 9.25 -3.73
N SER A 130 -16.18 8.87 -3.49
CA SER A 130 -15.74 7.53 -3.11
C SER A 130 -14.99 7.59 -1.77
N GLN A 131 -15.16 6.59 -0.91
CA GLN A 131 -14.25 6.39 0.21
C GLN A 131 -13.09 5.51 -0.27
N VAL A 132 -11.87 5.87 0.10
CA VAL A 132 -10.64 5.14 -0.25
C VAL A 132 -9.98 4.64 1.01
N TRP A 133 -9.52 3.39 1.00
CA TRP A 133 -8.71 2.78 2.06
C TRP A 133 -7.39 2.34 1.48
N ARG A 134 -6.28 2.80 2.07
CA ARG A 134 -4.93 2.48 1.62
C ARG A 134 -4.22 1.54 2.57
N PHE A 135 -3.43 0.66 1.96
CA PHE A 135 -2.54 -0.26 2.63
C PHE A 135 -1.13 -0.08 2.06
N ALA A 136 -0.12 0.03 2.92
CA ALA A 136 1.23 -0.31 2.52
C ALA A 136 1.28 -1.82 2.27
N ALA A 137 1.94 -2.24 1.20
CA ALA A 137 1.88 -3.60 0.72
C ALA A 137 3.28 -4.19 0.54
N LYS A 138 3.47 -5.43 0.96
CA LYS A 138 4.71 -6.18 0.72
C LYS A 138 4.45 -7.65 0.45
N VAL A 139 5.30 -8.27 -0.37
CA VAL A 139 5.12 -9.66 -0.79
C VAL A 139 6.45 -10.29 -1.21
N ASP A 140 6.61 -11.56 -0.88
CA ASP A 140 7.60 -12.42 -1.50
C ASP A 140 6.98 -13.20 -2.65
N LEU A 141 7.37 -12.86 -3.88
CA LEU A 141 6.88 -13.51 -5.08
C LEU A 141 7.80 -14.65 -5.49
N SER A 142 7.25 -15.85 -5.65
CA SER A 142 7.93 -17.01 -6.25
C SER A 142 7.56 -17.13 -7.72
N ALA A 143 8.51 -17.54 -8.55
CA ALA A 143 8.20 -17.98 -9.90
C ALA A 143 7.46 -19.33 -9.88
N VAL A 144 6.50 -19.51 -10.78
CA VAL A 144 5.78 -20.79 -10.91
C VAL A 144 6.61 -21.77 -11.74
N ALA A 145 6.85 -22.97 -11.18
CA ALA A 145 7.66 -23.99 -11.83
C ALA A 145 7.10 -24.38 -13.21
N GLY A 146 7.97 -24.42 -14.22
CA GLY A 146 7.60 -24.76 -15.61
C GLY A 146 7.11 -23.57 -16.45
N THR A 147 6.93 -22.39 -15.85
CA THR A 147 6.63 -21.15 -16.60
C THR A 147 7.94 -20.50 -17.07
N PRO A 148 8.09 -20.18 -18.36
CA PRO A 148 9.23 -19.38 -18.84
C PRO A 148 9.27 -18.02 -18.14
N PRO A 149 10.46 -17.52 -17.74
CA PRO A 149 10.56 -16.20 -17.12
C PRO A 149 9.95 -15.11 -18.00
N ALA A 150 9.08 -14.30 -17.39
CA ALA A 150 8.44 -13.19 -18.05
C ALA A 150 9.38 -11.98 -18.08
N PRO A 151 9.68 -11.42 -19.27
CA PRO A 151 10.46 -10.20 -19.38
C PRO A 151 9.82 -9.10 -18.53
N CYS A 152 10.60 -8.44 -17.69
CA CYS A 152 10.17 -7.30 -16.89
C CYS A 152 9.21 -7.57 -15.72
N VAL A 153 8.97 -8.83 -15.39
CA VAL A 153 8.20 -9.19 -14.18
C VAL A 153 9.01 -10.12 -13.28
N THR A 154 9.84 -10.98 -13.85
CA THR A 154 10.64 -11.95 -13.09
C THR A 154 12.07 -11.42 -12.88
N PRO A 155 12.43 -10.96 -11.68
CA PRO A 155 13.80 -10.60 -11.35
C PRO A 155 14.75 -11.78 -11.55
N SER A 156 15.96 -11.49 -12.00
CA SER A 156 17.01 -12.50 -12.20
C SER A 156 17.48 -13.14 -10.88
N CYS A 157 17.11 -12.61 -9.71
CA CYS A 157 17.44 -13.20 -8.41
C CYS A 157 16.59 -14.43 -8.06
N ILE A 158 15.45 -14.65 -8.74
CA ILE A 158 14.53 -15.77 -8.48
C ILE A 158 14.84 -16.98 -9.36
N ALA A 159 14.75 -18.18 -8.79
CA ALA A 159 14.79 -19.45 -9.49
C ALA A 159 13.70 -19.53 -10.59
N PRO A 160 13.98 -20.17 -11.74
CA PRO A 160 15.21 -20.90 -12.05
C PRO A 160 16.37 -20.02 -12.58
N ILE A 161 16.22 -18.69 -12.67
CA ILE A 161 17.30 -17.81 -13.14
C ILE A 161 18.35 -17.61 -12.05
N GLY A 162 17.90 -17.22 -10.86
CA GLY A 162 18.73 -16.97 -9.69
C GLY A 162 18.67 -18.08 -8.64
N PRO A 163 19.42 -17.93 -7.54
CA PRO A 163 19.55 -18.96 -6.50
C PRO A 163 18.40 -18.97 -5.48
N TYR A 164 17.53 -17.95 -5.47
CA TYR A 164 16.50 -17.80 -4.43
C TYR A 164 15.11 -18.23 -4.89
N SER A 165 14.29 -18.74 -3.98
CA SER A 165 12.92 -19.16 -4.29
C SER A 165 11.94 -18.00 -4.48
N THR A 166 12.23 -16.83 -3.89
CA THR A 166 11.36 -15.64 -3.93
C THR A 166 12.15 -14.35 -4.15
N ALA A 167 11.45 -13.30 -4.60
CA ALA A 167 11.89 -11.91 -4.57
C ALA A 167 10.94 -11.03 -3.76
N PHE A 168 11.51 -10.10 -3.00
CA PHE A 168 10.77 -9.13 -2.21
C PHE A 168 10.24 -7.98 -3.06
N TYR A 169 8.95 -7.68 -2.94
CA TYR A 169 8.31 -6.52 -3.53
C TYR A 169 7.61 -5.71 -2.44
N TYR A 170 7.57 -4.39 -2.62
CA TYR A 170 6.87 -3.48 -1.71
C TYR A 170 6.22 -2.30 -2.46
N GLY A 171 5.22 -1.68 -1.84
CA GLY A 171 4.48 -0.54 -2.41
C GLY A 171 3.16 -0.34 -1.67
N TYR A 172 2.04 -0.25 -2.39
CA TYR A 172 0.72 -0.01 -1.79
C TYR A 172 -0.44 -0.67 -2.55
N VAL A 173 -1.59 -0.78 -1.86
CA VAL A 173 -2.89 -1.19 -2.40
C VAL A 173 -3.95 -0.19 -1.95
N ASP A 174 -4.77 0.25 -2.89
CA ASP A 174 -5.97 1.03 -2.58
C ASP A 174 -7.23 0.25 -2.91
N TYR A 175 -8.24 0.47 -2.07
CA TYR A 175 -9.60 0.05 -2.27
C TYR A 175 -10.49 1.29 -2.30
N ALA A 176 -11.29 1.47 -3.34
CA ALA A 176 -12.20 2.61 -3.46
C ALA A 176 -13.63 2.14 -3.72
N MET A 177 -14.58 2.61 -2.90
CA MET A 177 -16.01 2.34 -3.03
C MET A 177 -16.85 3.37 -2.27
N CYS A 178 -18.02 3.71 -2.82
CA CYS A 178 -19.10 4.38 -2.08
C CYS A 178 -20.44 3.61 -2.10
N ASP A 179 -20.65 2.72 -3.07
CA ASP A 179 -21.91 2.01 -3.21
C ASP A 179 -21.66 0.49 -3.16
N PRO A 180 -22.20 -0.26 -2.17
CA PRO A 180 -22.02 -1.70 -2.06
C PRO A 180 -22.65 -2.48 -3.24
N THR A 181 -23.44 -1.82 -4.09
CA THR A 181 -24.01 -2.41 -5.31
C THR A 181 -23.10 -2.27 -6.54
N VAL A 182 -22.08 -1.42 -6.46
CA VAL A 182 -21.06 -1.22 -7.50
C VAL A 182 -19.84 -2.08 -7.16
N PRO A 183 -19.07 -2.57 -8.14
CA PRO A 183 -17.78 -3.19 -7.87
C PRO A 183 -16.82 -2.21 -7.18
N TRP A 184 -15.92 -2.73 -6.36
CA TRP A 184 -14.81 -1.94 -5.83
C TRP A 184 -13.83 -1.60 -6.96
N ASP A 185 -13.36 -0.37 -6.98
CA ASP A 185 -12.17 -0.01 -7.72
C ASP A 185 -10.94 -0.31 -6.86
N THR A 186 -9.87 -0.81 -7.48
CA THR A 186 -8.65 -1.16 -6.76
C THR A 186 -7.39 -0.76 -7.51
N VAL A 187 -6.37 -0.36 -6.75
CA VAL A 187 -5.02 -0.07 -7.22
C VAL A 187 -4.04 -1.01 -6.53
N LEU A 188 -3.01 -1.43 -7.26
CA LEU A 188 -1.85 -2.14 -6.71
C LEU A 188 -0.60 -1.55 -7.36
N VAL A 189 0.37 -1.15 -6.55
CA VAL A 189 1.71 -0.78 -7.00
C VAL A 189 2.70 -1.56 -6.16
N LEU A 190 3.56 -2.35 -6.82
CA LEU A 190 4.62 -3.11 -6.20
C LEU A 190 5.93 -2.88 -6.94
N TYR A 191 7.03 -2.84 -6.20
CA TYR A 191 8.35 -2.57 -6.72
C TYR A 191 9.40 -3.47 -6.06
N HIS A 192 10.31 -4.00 -6.88
CA HIS A 192 11.50 -4.73 -6.49
C HIS A 192 12.71 -3.92 -6.93
N ASN A 193 13.48 -3.46 -5.94
CA ASN A 193 14.57 -2.53 -6.18
C ASN A 193 15.83 -3.25 -6.71
N CYS A 194 16.86 -2.49 -7.07
CA CYS A 194 18.14 -3.05 -7.53
C CYS A 194 18.96 -3.65 -6.39
N ASP A 195 20.01 -4.42 -6.75
CA ASP A 195 20.81 -5.19 -5.79
C ASP A 195 21.31 -4.37 -4.59
N LYS A 196 21.62 -3.08 -4.82
CA LYS A 196 22.15 -2.19 -3.80
C LYS A 196 21.22 -2.01 -2.58
N PHE A 197 19.92 -2.11 -2.78
CA PHE A 197 18.90 -2.01 -1.72
C PHE A 197 18.58 -3.38 -1.13
N ILE A 198 18.42 -4.39 -1.98
CA ILE A 198 17.77 -5.64 -1.58
C ILE A 198 18.67 -6.88 -1.55
N HIS A 199 19.83 -6.85 -2.22
CA HIS A 199 20.79 -7.96 -2.31
C HIS A 199 22.19 -7.58 -1.83
N ARG A 200 22.35 -6.41 -1.20
CA ARG A 200 23.65 -5.94 -0.76
C ARG A 200 24.20 -6.86 0.33
N PRO A 201 25.43 -7.42 0.18
CA PRO A 201 26.06 -8.23 1.21
C PRO A 201 26.12 -7.49 2.55
N GLY A 202 25.70 -8.19 3.60
CA GLY A 202 25.53 -7.62 4.93
C GLY A 202 24.17 -6.94 5.15
N LEU A 203 23.49 -6.46 4.11
CA LEU A 203 22.17 -5.82 4.27
C LEU A 203 20.97 -6.72 3.99
N SER A 204 21.23 -7.94 3.52
CA SER A 204 20.21 -8.85 3.01
C SER A 204 20.54 -10.29 3.39
N ASN A 205 19.52 -11.08 3.74
CA ASN A 205 19.62 -12.54 3.84
C ASN A 205 19.68 -13.23 2.47
N LYS A 206 19.49 -12.47 1.40
CA LYS A 206 19.63 -12.90 0.01
C LYS A 206 20.74 -12.09 -0.68
N PRO A 207 21.98 -12.14 -0.19
CA PRO A 207 23.04 -11.30 -0.72
C PRO A 207 23.58 -11.82 -2.05
N GLY A 208 23.86 -10.92 -2.99
CA GLY A 208 24.50 -11.26 -4.25
C GLY A 208 24.48 -10.12 -5.25
N SER A 209 24.82 -10.43 -6.50
CA SER A 209 24.63 -9.52 -7.62
C SER A 209 23.87 -10.25 -8.72
N PHE A 210 22.66 -9.77 -9.00
CA PHE A 210 21.71 -10.39 -9.92
C PHE A 210 21.20 -9.37 -10.94
N HIS A 211 20.92 -8.15 -10.48
CA HIS A 211 20.49 -7.00 -11.28
C HIS A 211 21.01 -5.72 -10.59
N PRO A 212 22.30 -5.39 -10.75
CA PRO A 212 22.92 -4.26 -10.05
C PRO A 212 22.28 -2.92 -10.44
N ASP A 213 21.91 -2.79 -11.70
CA ASP A 213 21.31 -1.59 -12.28
C ASP A 213 19.82 -1.78 -12.63
N GLY A 214 19.31 -3.00 -12.44
CA GLY A 214 17.96 -3.41 -12.83
C GLY A 214 16.97 -3.36 -11.67
N SER A 215 15.74 -2.97 -11.97
CA SER A 215 14.61 -3.03 -11.03
C SER A 215 13.31 -3.39 -11.74
N TYR A 216 12.29 -3.78 -10.98
CA TYR A 216 11.07 -4.38 -11.51
C TYR A 216 9.83 -3.85 -10.80
N GLY A 217 8.72 -3.73 -11.52
CA GLY A 217 7.48 -3.15 -11.00
C GLY A 217 6.26 -3.89 -11.52
N ILE A 218 5.22 -3.97 -10.68
CA ILE A 218 3.90 -4.48 -11.03
C ILE A 218 2.90 -3.41 -10.64
N VAL A 219 2.15 -2.91 -11.62
CA VAL A 219 1.15 -1.86 -11.42
C VAL A 219 -0.21 -2.31 -11.94
N ALA A 220 -1.28 -2.00 -11.23
CA ALA A 220 -2.64 -2.14 -11.68
C ALA A 220 -3.50 -0.98 -11.11
N PRO A 221 -4.52 -0.49 -11.84
CA PRO A 221 -4.98 -0.99 -13.14
C PRO A 221 -4.09 -0.51 -14.30
N HIS A 222 -4.03 -1.29 -15.38
CA HIS A 222 -3.53 -0.84 -16.68
C HIS A 222 -4.41 -1.40 -17.80
N SER A 223 -4.99 -0.52 -18.60
CA SER A 223 -5.82 -0.88 -19.75
C SER A 223 -5.87 0.25 -20.77
N THR A 224 -6.58 0.06 -21.87
CA THR A 224 -6.82 1.14 -22.85
C THR A 224 -7.67 2.28 -22.28
N VAL A 225 -8.57 1.99 -21.32
CA VAL A 225 -9.44 3.00 -20.68
C VAL A 225 -8.77 3.68 -19.48
N GLN A 226 -7.81 2.98 -18.85
CA GLN A 226 -7.00 3.52 -17.76
C GLN A 226 -5.53 3.18 -18.00
N PRO A 227 -4.84 3.93 -18.88
CA PRO A 227 -3.46 3.64 -19.23
C PRO A 227 -2.52 4.12 -18.12
N PHE A 228 -1.60 3.22 -17.74
CA PHE A 228 -0.43 3.55 -16.93
C PHE A 228 0.79 3.77 -17.83
N VAL A 229 1.52 4.86 -17.60
CA VAL A 229 2.73 5.23 -18.34
C VAL A 229 3.91 5.27 -17.37
N PRO A 230 4.86 4.32 -17.47
CA PRO A 230 6.08 4.36 -16.68
C PRO A 230 6.89 5.61 -17.03
N MET A 231 7.32 6.35 -16.01
CA MET A 231 8.12 7.56 -16.21
C MET A 231 8.94 7.91 -14.98
N ASN A 232 9.99 8.69 -15.18
CA ASN A 232 10.84 9.22 -14.12
C ASN A 232 10.36 10.62 -13.74
N MET A 233 9.99 10.78 -12.47
CA MET A 233 9.52 12.03 -11.90
C MET A 233 10.07 12.24 -10.50
N ILE A 234 10.31 13.51 -10.19
CA ILE A 234 10.82 13.92 -8.89
C ILE A 234 9.64 14.01 -7.94
N ALA A 235 9.70 13.26 -6.85
CA ALA A 235 8.71 13.34 -5.78
C ALA A 235 8.77 14.74 -5.14
N THR A 236 7.61 15.35 -4.91
CA THR A 236 7.52 16.65 -4.25
C THR A 236 7.84 16.53 -2.76
N GLY A 237 8.19 17.67 -2.19
CA GLY A 237 8.18 17.89 -0.74
C GLY A 237 7.06 18.86 -0.38
N GLY A 238 6.85 19.10 0.90
CA GLY A 238 5.77 19.96 1.37
C GLY A 238 5.53 19.81 2.87
N PRO A 239 4.60 20.58 3.43
CA PRO A 239 4.11 20.34 4.78
C PRO A 239 3.37 19.00 4.84
N LEU A 240 3.42 18.33 5.99
CA LEU A 240 2.54 17.20 6.27
C LEU A 240 1.21 17.71 6.82
N VAL A 241 0.10 17.22 6.27
CA VAL A 241 -1.24 17.69 6.63
C VAL A 241 -2.18 16.50 6.79
N GLY A 242 -2.83 16.39 7.94
CA GLY A 242 -3.78 15.29 8.23
C GLY A 242 -3.12 13.91 8.26
N GLU A 243 -1.82 13.87 8.54
CA GLU A 243 -1.06 12.64 8.76
C GLU A 243 -1.16 12.20 10.22
N ALA A 244 -0.99 10.91 10.48
CA ALA A 244 -0.87 10.37 11.82
C ALA A 244 0.16 9.23 11.85
N THR A 245 0.72 8.97 13.02
CA THR A 245 1.56 7.80 13.26
C THR A 245 0.83 6.80 14.13
N ARG A 246 1.05 5.50 13.91
CA ARG A 246 0.47 4.46 14.77
C ARG A 246 1.52 3.43 15.13
N ASN A 247 1.57 3.09 16.41
CA ASN A 247 2.37 1.97 16.86
C ASN A 247 1.68 0.64 16.53
N VAL A 248 2.36 -0.22 15.77
CA VAL A 248 1.85 -1.56 15.40
C VAL A 248 2.22 -2.62 16.46
N GLY A 249 3.14 -2.32 17.38
CA GLY A 249 3.76 -3.30 18.29
C GLY A 249 3.19 -3.39 19.71
N SER A 250 2.32 -2.47 20.14
CA SER A 250 1.92 -2.38 21.56
C SER A 250 0.69 -3.20 21.96
N SER A 251 -0.04 -3.80 21.02
CA SER A 251 -1.31 -4.45 21.35
C SER A 251 -1.08 -5.84 21.97
N SER A 252 -0.87 -5.86 23.29
CA SER A 252 -1.11 -7.05 24.14
C SER A 252 -2.58 -7.52 24.15
N GLY A 253 -3.45 -6.84 23.37
CA GLY A 253 -4.85 -7.14 23.17
C GLY A 253 -5.12 -8.15 22.06
N PRO A 254 -6.41 -8.45 21.81
CA PRO A 254 -6.80 -9.34 20.72
C PRO A 254 -6.41 -8.74 19.36
N PRO A 255 -6.23 -9.56 18.31
CA PRO A 255 -5.82 -9.12 16.97
C PRO A 255 -6.68 -8.02 16.35
N SER A 256 -7.90 -7.81 16.82
CA SER A 256 -8.79 -6.78 16.32
C SER A 256 -8.60 -5.40 16.97
N MET A 257 -7.90 -5.28 18.10
CA MET A 257 -7.72 -3.99 18.78
C MET A 257 -6.44 -3.29 18.36
N CYS A 258 -6.60 -2.05 17.92
CA CYS A 258 -5.55 -1.14 17.53
C CYS A 258 -5.20 -0.15 18.63
N THR A 259 -4.06 0.53 18.49
CA THR A 259 -3.78 1.74 19.26
C THR A 259 -4.32 2.94 18.48
N VAL A 260 -4.90 3.90 19.19
CA VAL A 260 -5.32 5.19 18.62
C VAL A 260 -4.14 5.85 17.90
N GLU A 261 -4.41 6.42 16.74
CA GLU A 261 -3.46 7.17 15.94
C GLU A 261 -3.00 8.45 16.66
N ASP A 262 -1.70 8.72 16.55
CA ASP A 262 -1.08 9.93 17.06
C ASP A 262 -0.96 10.95 15.93
N ALA A 263 -1.86 11.94 15.93
CA ALA A 263 -1.96 12.93 14.89
C ALA A 263 -0.68 13.77 14.77
N VAL A 264 -0.20 13.97 13.54
CA VAL A 264 0.93 14.86 13.26
C VAL A 264 0.48 16.31 13.38
N VAL A 265 1.02 17.02 14.37
CA VAL A 265 0.69 18.45 14.61
C VAL A 265 1.54 19.39 13.76
N SER A 266 2.74 18.96 13.40
CA SER A 266 3.62 19.68 12.49
C SER A 266 4.60 18.72 11.84
N GLY A 267 4.87 18.90 10.56
CA GLY A 267 5.83 18.10 9.86
C GLY A 267 6.15 18.66 8.50
N SER A 268 7.24 18.17 7.93
CA SER A 268 7.69 18.59 6.61
C SER A 268 8.41 17.47 5.90
N MET A 269 8.28 17.48 4.59
CA MET A 269 9.06 16.67 3.68
C MET A 269 9.93 17.58 2.81
N THR A 270 11.24 17.50 2.97
CA THR A 270 12.22 18.35 2.28
C THR A 270 13.00 17.55 1.26
N LYS A 271 12.94 17.92 -0.02
CA LYS A 271 13.76 17.29 -1.06
C LYS A 271 15.23 17.63 -0.85
N LEU A 272 16.07 16.61 -0.77
CA LEU A 272 17.53 16.75 -0.66
C LEU A 272 18.24 16.56 -2.01
N GLY A 273 17.71 15.68 -2.86
CA GLY A 273 18.32 15.37 -4.16
C GLY A 273 17.46 14.44 -5.00
N ALA A 274 17.91 14.19 -6.23
CA ALA A 274 17.33 13.19 -7.12
C ALA A 274 18.39 12.63 -8.07
N GLY A 275 18.19 11.41 -8.55
CA GLY A 275 19.09 10.73 -9.47
C GLY A 275 18.69 9.28 -9.70
N CYS A 276 19.63 8.50 -10.22
CA CYS A 276 19.55 7.06 -10.32
C CYS A 276 20.46 6.43 -9.26
N ILE A 277 19.88 5.96 -8.15
CA ILE A 277 20.67 5.41 -7.03
C ILE A 277 21.27 4.04 -7.38
N CYS A 278 20.65 3.30 -8.30
CA CYS A 278 21.12 2.00 -8.78
C CYS A 278 22.42 2.15 -9.58
N ALA A 279 22.41 2.98 -10.63
CA ALA A 279 23.57 3.25 -11.48
C ALA A 279 24.53 4.33 -10.92
N PHE A 280 24.19 4.95 -9.79
CA PHE A 280 24.91 6.10 -9.22
C PHE A 280 25.09 7.29 -10.18
N THR A 281 24.09 7.57 -11.01
CA THR A 281 24.09 8.70 -11.94
C THR A 281 23.10 9.78 -11.50
N THR A 282 23.27 11.00 -11.97
CA THR A 282 22.29 12.09 -11.77
C THR A 282 21.17 12.07 -12.80
N THR A 283 21.24 11.18 -13.79
CA THR A 283 20.24 11.05 -14.85
C THR A 283 20.11 9.60 -15.30
N PRO A 284 18.88 9.07 -15.43
CA PRO A 284 17.62 9.79 -15.18
C PRO A 284 17.28 9.92 -13.68
N ASN A 285 16.40 10.88 -13.34
CA ASN A 285 15.95 11.12 -11.96
C ASN A 285 14.78 10.18 -11.59
N GLN A 286 15.07 8.91 -11.35
CA GLN A 286 14.05 7.94 -10.91
C GLN A 286 13.83 8.00 -9.40
N GLN A 287 14.90 8.08 -8.61
CA GLN A 287 14.81 8.17 -7.17
C GLN A 287 14.92 9.63 -6.72
N THR A 288 14.05 10.01 -5.79
CA THR A 288 14.11 11.29 -5.08
C THR A 288 14.42 11.03 -3.63
N VAL A 289 15.41 11.74 -3.12
CA VAL A 289 15.79 11.68 -1.71
C VAL A 289 15.11 12.81 -0.95
N ARG A 290 14.42 12.46 0.14
CA ARG A 290 13.61 13.39 0.94
C ARG A 290 13.91 13.21 2.44
N GLU A 291 14.13 14.30 3.16
CA GLU A 291 14.05 14.32 4.61
C GLU A 291 12.58 14.44 5.01
N LEU A 292 12.04 13.39 5.63
CA LEU A 292 10.73 13.40 6.26
C LEU A 292 10.89 13.53 7.77
N LYS A 293 10.25 14.54 8.38
CA LYS A 293 10.23 14.71 9.84
C LYS A 293 8.92 15.31 10.33
N GLY A 294 8.58 15.02 11.58
CA GLY A 294 7.38 15.56 12.20
C GLY A 294 7.36 15.41 13.72
N VAL A 295 6.41 16.11 14.32
CA VAL A 295 6.06 16.08 15.73
C VAL A 295 4.58 15.73 15.83
N THR A 296 4.24 14.89 16.79
CA THR A 296 2.89 14.34 16.98
C THR A 296 2.20 14.96 18.19
N ALA A 297 0.91 14.68 18.37
CA ALA A 297 0.07 15.32 19.38
C ALA A 297 0.26 14.69 20.77
N CYS A 298 0.50 13.38 20.82
CA CYS A 298 0.70 12.67 22.06
C CYS A 298 2.02 13.04 22.70
N SER A 299 2.06 13.03 24.03
CA SER A 299 3.25 13.32 24.81
C SER A 299 3.57 12.19 25.76
N ASN A 300 4.86 11.91 25.93
CA ASN A 300 5.35 10.91 26.86
C ASN A 300 5.17 11.36 28.32
N ALA A 301 5.58 10.53 29.29
CA ALA A 301 5.43 10.84 30.71
C ALA A 301 6.18 12.10 31.18
N ALA A 302 7.18 12.57 30.42
CA ALA A 302 7.91 13.81 30.68
C ALA A 302 7.24 15.05 30.04
N GLY A 303 6.11 14.87 29.33
CA GLY A 303 5.42 15.94 28.62
C GLY A 303 6.09 16.37 27.32
N LEU A 304 7.01 15.55 26.78
CA LEU A 304 7.59 15.79 25.46
C LEU A 304 6.71 15.15 24.38
N PRO A 305 6.39 15.86 23.29
CA PRO A 305 5.60 15.31 22.21
C PRO A 305 6.38 14.22 21.46
N GLY A 306 5.67 13.27 20.88
CA GLY A 306 6.27 12.28 19.99
C GLY A 306 6.86 12.93 18.75
N SER A 307 7.80 12.24 18.11
CA SER A 307 8.44 12.74 16.91
C SER A 307 8.98 11.64 16.03
N PHE A 308 9.21 11.96 14.76
CA PHE A 308 9.88 11.07 13.83
C PHE A 308 10.79 11.86 12.89
N THR A 309 11.87 11.23 12.45
CA THR A 309 12.72 11.74 11.39
C THR A 309 13.32 10.60 10.58
N SER A 310 13.28 10.71 9.26
CA SER A 310 14.09 9.88 8.38
C SER A 310 15.57 10.18 8.62
N VAL A 311 16.44 9.18 8.51
CA VAL A 311 17.87 9.29 8.81
C VAL A 311 18.73 8.92 7.61
N ASP A 312 19.86 9.62 7.44
CA ASP A 312 20.97 9.14 6.61
C ASP A 312 21.73 8.06 7.39
N VAL A 313 21.86 6.88 6.80
CA VAL A 313 22.60 5.76 7.42
C VAL A 313 23.98 5.56 6.80
N GLY A 314 24.62 6.64 6.36
CA GLY A 314 25.99 6.63 5.86
C GLY A 314 26.08 6.45 4.35
N PHE A 315 25.23 7.14 3.59
CA PHE A 315 25.33 7.17 2.13
C PHE A 315 26.73 7.64 1.67
N PRO A 316 27.35 7.02 0.64
CA PRO A 316 26.84 5.97 -0.24
C PRO A 316 27.16 4.54 0.22
N ALA A 317 27.78 4.37 1.39
CA ALA A 317 28.07 3.06 1.95
C ALA A 317 26.78 2.29 2.27
N PHE A 318 25.66 2.98 2.42
CA PHE A 318 24.32 2.39 2.48
C PHE A 318 23.38 3.14 1.52
N PRO A 319 22.34 2.49 0.98
CA PRO A 319 21.51 3.09 -0.05
C PRO A 319 20.51 4.12 0.50
N TRP A 320 20.19 4.08 1.80
CA TRP A 320 19.22 4.98 2.43
C TRP A 320 19.88 6.28 2.90
N LEU A 321 19.80 7.30 2.04
CA LEU A 321 19.97 8.70 2.43
C LEU A 321 18.58 9.21 2.80
N HIS A 322 18.15 9.15 4.06
CA HIS A 322 16.76 9.47 4.46
C HIS A 322 15.69 8.62 3.75
N LEU A 323 14.53 9.20 3.42
CA LEU A 323 13.45 8.55 2.67
C LEU A 323 13.76 8.62 1.17
N VAL A 324 13.73 7.47 0.50
CA VAL A 324 13.91 7.34 -0.94
C VAL A 324 12.57 7.05 -1.59
N ALA A 325 12.10 7.99 -2.42
CA ALA A 325 10.91 7.83 -3.24
C ALA A 325 11.32 7.40 -4.65
N THR A 326 10.95 6.18 -5.06
CA THR A 326 11.24 5.65 -6.38
C THR A 326 10.05 5.85 -7.30
N SER A 327 10.26 6.61 -8.36
CA SER A 327 9.26 6.89 -9.39
C SER A 327 8.88 5.62 -10.15
N ILE A 328 7.58 5.34 -10.21
CA ILE A 328 7.04 4.22 -11.00
C ILE A 328 6.43 4.73 -12.29
N GLY A 329 5.54 5.73 -12.21
CA GLY A 329 4.88 6.32 -13.38
C GLY A 329 3.58 7.05 -13.05
N SER A 330 2.67 7.10 -14.02
CA SER A 330 1.40 7.80 -13.86
C SER A 330 0.26 7.15 -14.63
N TRP A 331 -0.92 7.14 -14.02
CA TRP A 331 -2.19 6.95 -14.71
C TRP A 331 -2.62 8.22 -15.44
N THR A 332 -3.23 8.06 -16.60
CA THR A 332 -3.42 9.18 -17.54
C THR A 332 -4.88 9.57 -17.77
N SER A 333 -5.84 8.71 -17.42
CA SER A 333 -7.25 9.01 -17.62
C SER A 333 -7.86 9.59 -16.33
N PRO A 334 -8.52 10.76 -16.40
CA PRO A 334 -9.17 11.35 -15.23
C PRO A 334 -10.55 10.73 -14.94
N ALA A 335 -11.07 9.91 -15.85
CA ALA A 335 -12.45 9.41 -15.81
C ALA A 335 -12.58 8.02 -15.14
N VAL A 336 -11.46 7.36 -14.83
CA VAL A 336 -11.41 6.04 -14.22
C VAL A 336 -10.46 6.12 -13.04
N TYR A 337 -10.82 5.51 -11.91
CA TYR A 337 -9.99 5.47 -10.71
C TYR A 337 -8.56 4.93 -11.02
N PRO A 338 -7.49 5.51 -10.46
CA PRO A 338 -7.41 6.62 -9.48
C PRO A 338 -7.40 8.04 -10.09
N GLY A 339 -7.86 8.19 -11.33
CA GLY A 339 -7.74 9.44 -12.06
C GLY A 339 -6.33 9.65 -12.64
N LYS A 340 -5.90 10.91 -12.75
CA LYS A 340 -4.59 11.28 -13.30
C LYS A 340 -3.47 11.23 -12.26
N GLU A 341 -3.35 10.10 -11.60
CA GLU A 341 -2.45 9.97 -10.47
C GLU A 341 -1.01 9.63 -10.90
N GLN A 342 -0.04 10.22 -10.21
CA GLN A 342 1.38 9.90 -10.25
C GLN A 342 1.71 9.06 -9.02
N CYS A 343 2.57 8.05 -9.15
CA CYS A 343 2.92 7.19 -8.03
C CYS A 343 4.42 6.91 -7.88
N TRP A 344 4.82 6.84 -6.62
CA TRP A 344 6.13 6.44 -6.16
C TRP A 344 5.99 5.30 -5.15
N VAL A 345 7.02 4.49 -5.05
CA VAL A 345 7.21 3.57 -3.93
C VAL A 345 8.28 4.13 -3.01
N ASP A 346 8.01 4.11 -1.72
CA ASP A 346 8.84 4.74 -0.70
C ASP A 346 9.51 3.72 0.20
N GLU A 347 10.77 3.99 0.55
CA GLU A 347 11.52 3.22 1.54
C GLU A 347 12.52 4.12 2.28
N GLY A 348 12.65 3.95 3.59
CA GLY A 348 13.63 4.72 4.36
C GLY A 348 13.78 4.22 5.79
N VAL A 349 14.86 4.65 6.42
CA VAL A 349 15.12 4.40 7.85
C VAL A 349 14.67 5.61 8.65
N PHE A 350 14.01 5.37 9.78
CA PHE A 350 13.45 6.39 10.67
C PHE A 350 13.94 6.19 12.09
N ALA A 351 14.21 7.30 12.77
CA ALA A 351 14.23 7.37 14.22
C ALA A 351 12.89 7.93 14.69
N ILE A 352 12.28 7.28 15.68
CA ILE A 352 10.96 7.63 16.22
C ILE A 352 11.06 7.72 17.73
N ASP A 353 10.50 8.79 18.29
CA ASP A 353 10.14 8.91 19.71
C ASP A 353 8.62 8.71 19.78
N ASP A 354 8.21 7.50 20.16
CA ASP A 354 6.81 7.12 20.30
C ASP A 354 6.36 7.34 21.77
N PRO A 355 5.41 8.26 22.02
CA PRO A 355 4.96 8.59 23.38
C PRO A 355 4.42 7.42 24.21
N CYS A 356 3.99 6.36 23.53
CA CYS A 356 3.30 5.22 24.12
C CYS A 356 4.25 4.08 24.46
N THR A 357 5.33 3.93 23.70
CA THR A 357 6.16 2.73 23.70
C THR A 357 7.67 3.00 23.76
N GLY A 358 8.09 4.24 23.57
CA GLY A 358 9.47 4.69 23.67
C GLY A 358 10.13 4.94 22.32
N ASP A 359 11.45 4.91 22.31
CA ASP A 359 12.24 5.26 21.13
C ASP A 359 12.48 4.03 20.24
N PHE A 360 12.38 4.20 18.92
CA PHE A 360 12.57 3.13 17.92
C PHE A 360 13.44 3.58 16.75
N ALA A 361 14.16 2.62 16.18
CA ALA A 361 14.66 2.69 14.82
C ALA A 361 13.80 1.78 13.94
N GLU A 362 13.28 2.32 12.84
CA GLU A 362 12.36 1.61 11.96
C GLU A 362 12.79 1.69 10.50
N ILE A 363 12.57 0.60 9.75
CA ILE A 363 12.50 0.68 8.30
C ILE A 363 11.05 0.84 7.93
N LYS A 364 10.75 1.93 7.24
CA LYS A 364 9.43 2.16 6.67
C LYS A 364 9.42 1.86 5.18
N TYR A 365 8.28 1.38 4.71
CA TYR A 365 7.98 1.13 3.31
C TYR A 365 6.55 1.57 3.00
N GLY A 366 6.26 1.85 1.73
CA GLY A 366 4.90 2.17 1.31
C GLY A 366 4.87 2.88 -0.02
N GLY A 367 4.04 3.90 -0.16
CA GLY A 367 3.90 4.64 -1.41
C GLY A 367 3.52 6.10 -1.22
N SER A 368 3.82 6.88 -2.25
CA SER A 368 3.34 8.24 -2.38
C SER A 368 2.53 8.37 -3.65
N THR A 369 1.49 9.21 -3.60
CA THR A 369 0.70 9.55 -4.79
C THR A 369 0.51 11.05 -4.95
N ARG A 370 0.24 11.48 -6.18
CA ARG A 370 0.02 12.88 -6.53
C ARG A 370 -0.96 13.05 -7.69
N ALA A 371 -1.74 14.12 -7.67
CA ALA A 371 -2.58 14.57 -8.79
C ALA A 371 -3.72 13.60 -9.20
N GLY A 372 -4.14 12.70 -8.30
CA GLY A 372 -5.31 11.85 -8.46
C GLY A 372 -6.64 12.62 -8.41
N TRP A 373 -7.73 11.93 -8.08
CA TRP A 373 -8.97 12.60 -7.74
C TRP A 373 -8.81 13.45 -6.48
N THR A 374 -9.69 14.44 -6.33
CA THR A 374 -9.54 15.43 -5.25
C THR A 374 -9.86 14.77 -3.93
N ALA A 375 -8.88 14.67 -3.03
CA ALA A 375 -9.12 14.11 -1.72
C ALA A 375 -9.58 15.15 -0.70
N VAL A 376 -10.55 14.75 0.11
CA VAL A 376 -11.11 15.52 1.22
C VAL A 376 -10.82 14.76 2.50
N LEU A 377 -10.05 15.39 3.39
CA LEU A 377 -9.75 14.84 4.70
C LEU A 377 -10.87 15.17 5.70
N PRO A 378 -10.95 14.48 6.85
CA PRO A 378 -11.94 14.76 7.90
C PRO A 378 -11.92 16.21 8.42
N ILE A 379 -10.77 16.88 8.30
CA ILE A 379 -10.64 18.33 8.43
C ILE A 379 -10.79 18.89 7.00
N PRO A 380 -11.65 19.89 6.72
CA PRO A 380 -12.03 20.34 5.37
C PRO A 380 -10.88 21.02 4.61
N ILE A 381 -9.84 20.24 4.38
CA ILE A 381 -8.61 20.53 3.67
C ILE A 381 -8.63 19.57 2.50
N THR A 382 -8.43 20.15 1.33
CA THR A 382 -8.21 19.39 0.12
C THR A 382 -6.72 19.11 -0.01
N VAL A 383 -6.39 17.84 -0.21
CA VAL A 383 -5.02 17.39 -0.49
C VAL A 383 -4.99 16.64 -1.81
N ASP A 384 -3.88 16.75 -2.52
CA ASP A 384 -3.63 16.05 -3.79
C ASP A 384 -2.33 15.25 -3.76
N ASP A 385 -1.58 15.32 -2.66
CA ASP A 385 -0.31 14.65 -2.41
C ASP A 385 -0.46 13.78 -1.16
N PHE A 386 -0.10 12.51 -1.26
CA PHE A 386 -0.13 11.55 -0.16
C PHE A 386 1.20 10.83 -0.02
N THR A 387 1.62 10.56 1.21
CA THR A 387 2.70 9.60 1.52
C THR A 387 2.23 8.71 2.67
N ASP A 388 2.18 7.42 2.41
CA ASP A 388 1.64 6.41 3.30
C ASP A 388 2.71 5.35 3.56
N LEU A 389 3.08 5.16 4.82
CA LEU A 389 4.17 4.31 5.23
C LEU A 389 3.74 3.34 6.33
N ALA A 390 4.31 2.14 6.32
CA ALA A 390 4.18 1.16 7.38
C ALA A 390 5.54 0.58 7.77
N ASP A 391 5.58 -0.08 8.92
CA ASP A 391 6.81 -0.60 9.50
C ASP A 391 7.15 -1.96 8.90
N ASN A 392 8.33 -2.03 8.31
CA ASN A 392 8.89 -3.27 7.83
C ASN A 392 9.69 -4.01 8.91
N TYR A 393 10.30 -3.21 9.77
CA TYR A 393 11.15 -3.63 10.87
C TYR A 393 11.15 -2.51 11.92
N SER A 394 11.08 -2.87 13.20
CA SER A 394 11.20 -1.93 14.33
C SER A 394 12.12 -2.51 15.39
N ALA A 395 13.03 -1.69 15.92
CA ALA A 395 13.93 -2.04 17.01
C ALA A 395 13.87 -0.98 18.12
N PRO A 396 13.66 -1.36 19.39
CA PRO A 396 13.67 -0.41 20.50
C PRO A 396 15.07 0.16 20.71
N LEU A 397 15.15 1.45 21.01
CA LEU A 397 16.38 2.18 21.33
C LEU A 397 16.46 2.35 22.85
N PHE A 398 17.50 1.78 23.46
CA PHE A 398 17.73 1.86 24.92
C PHE A 398 18.81 2.90 25.31
N GLY A 399 19.16 3.84 24.41
CA GLY A 399 20.21 4.84 24.62
C GLY A 399 20.80 5.41 23.31
N PRO A 400 21.88 6.20 23.36
CA PRO A 400 22.54 6.75 22.16
C PRO A 400 23.06 5.64 21.24
N TYR A 401 22.81 5.79 19.93
CA TYR A 401 23.00 4.82 18.84
C TYR A 401 24.29 3.98 18.94
N PRO A 402 24.24 2.72 19.36
CA PRO A 402 25.31 1.77 19.07
C PRO A 402 24.89 0.97 17.84
N GLY A 403 25.26 1.44 16.65
CA GLY A 403 25.24 0.59 15.46
C GLY A 403 26.14 -0.65 15.68
N PRO A 404 25.83 -1.82 15.08
CA PRO A 404 24.76 -2.09 14.11
C PRO A 404 23.47 -2.64 14.72
N PHE A 405 22.34 -2.26 14.13
CA PHE A 405 21.04 -2.90 14.38
C PHE A 405 20.88 -4.14 13.52
N VAL A 406 20.63 -5.30 14.12
CA VAL A 406 20.36 -6.56 13.40
C VAL A 406 18.88 -6.85 13.47
N GLY A 407 18.26 -7.07 12.32
CA GLY A 407 16.83 -7.28 12.20
C GLY A 407 16.42 -8.01 10.93
N SER A 408 15.20 -8.54 10.94
CA SER A 408 14.57 -9.14 9.76
C SER A 408 13.41 -8.26 9.32
N VAL A 409 13.49 -7.76 8.10
CA VAL A 409 12.29 -7.37 7.33
C VAL A 409 11.54 -8.66 6.97
N MET A 410 10.24 -8.78 7.16
CA MET A 410 9.47 -9.96 6.70
C MET A 410 8.69 -9.63 5.41
N PRO A 411 8.49 -10.57 4.47
CA PRO A 411 8.73 -12.02 4.55
C PRO A 411 10.14 -12.52 4.16
N THR A 412 11.04 -11.64 3.72
CA THR A 412 12.48 -11.94 3.54
C THR A 412 13.35 -11.06 4.40
N ASP A 413 14.13 -11.67 5.30
CA ASP A 413 15.03 -10.96 6.22
C ASP A 413 16.03 -10.02 5.49
N HIS A 414 15.72 -8.74 5.36
CA HIS A 414 16.76 -7.74 5.09
C HIS A 414 17.56 -7.56 6.38
N LEU A 415 18.68 -8.27 6.51
CA LEU A 415 19.61 -8.15 7.62
C LEU A 415 20.17 -6.73 7.62
N LEU A 416 19.83 -5.83 8.53
CA LEU A 416 20.54 -4.56 8.59
C LEU A 416 21.91 -4.74 9.27
N TYR A 417 22.93 -4.10 8.72
CA TYR A 417 24.13 -3.71 9.46
C TYR A 417 24.31 -2.22 9.26
N VAL A 418 23.94 -1.41 10.25
CA VAL A 418 24.35 0.01 10.28
C VAL A 418 25.62 0.11 11.11
N ASN A 419 26.76 -0.19 10.51
CA ASN A 419 28.04 0.23 11.10
C ASN A 419 28.40 1.57 10.49
N GLU A 420 28.25 2.65 11.26
CA GLU A 420 29.08 3.83 11.01
C GLU A 420 30.35 3.75 11.88
N PRO A 421 31.51 4.17 11.35
CA PRO A 421 32.77 4.24 12.10
C PRO A 421 32.79 5.29 13.20
#